data_AF-A0A973C820-F1
#
_entry.id   AF-A0A973C820-F1
#
_cell.length_a   1.000
_cell.length_b   1.000
_cell.length_c   1.000
_cell.angle_alpha   90.00
_cell.angle_beta   90.00
_cell.angle_gamma   90.00
#
_symmetry.space_group_name_H-M   'P 1'
#
loop_
_entity.id
_entity.type
_entity.pdbx_description
1 polymer ?
#
loop_
_entity_poly.entity_id
_entity_poly.type
_entity_poly.pdbx_seq_one_letter_code
_entity_poly.pdbx_strand_id
1 'polypeptide(L)'
;MKNTNILQTSKIAIASVLSLVFLNGCAMTQNKANTAIVVQQQAQIETILQQQQQILTTLQSQPDKFSEQDKAIEKLTAQLDDLSTATQVKKTAPIVVPVTTKTNNDYTNKVLLGQEEWVWFEELQTNFKSRVDTGATTSSLNATEIVKFERDGKDWVKFNLSHKDGSAVFPMEAPVVRTIKIRQTNATDALRRYVVNLPIELGDINTETEFTLADRSRMIFPILLGRTFLKDIAIVDVAQEYTQPKKQATANKKQPTSAKKGAN
;
A
#
# COMPACT_ATOMS: atom_id res chain seq x y z
N MET A 1 18.15 78.50 -93.22
CA MET A 1 16.78 79.03 -92.95
C MET A 1 16.24 78.32 -91.72
N LYS A 2 15.62 79.08 -90.81
CA LYS A 2 15.28 78.71 -89.43
C LYS A 2 13.99 77.87 -89.31
N ASN A 3 13.83 77.31 -88.10
CA ASN A 3 12.59 76.94 -87.37
C ASN A 3 11.99 75.55 -87.70
N THR A 4 11.47 74.73 -86.76
CA THR A 4 11.27 74.73 -85.29
C THR A 4 10.62 73.39 -84.87
N ASN A 5 10.81 72.97 -83.61
CA ASN A 5 9.85 72.23 -82.73
C ASN A 5 9.50 70.75 -83.10
N ILE A 6 9.14 69.79 -82.23
CA ILE A 6 8.89 69.63 -80.77
C ILE A 6 8.65 68.11 -80.50
N LEU A 7 8.99 67.61 -79.29
CA LEU A 7 8.57 66.39 -78.56
C LEU A 7 8.45 65.00 -79.25
N GLN A 8 9.09 63.97 -78.67
CA GLN A 8 8.38 62.97 -77.84
C GLN A 8 9.32 62.08 -77.01
N THR A 9 8.78 61.63 -75.89
CA THR A 9 9.38 61.01 -74.70
C THR A 9 9.62 59.50 -74.82
N SER A 10 10.60 58.95 -74.10
CA SER A 10 10.76 57.51 -73.89
C SER A 10 11.15 57.16 -72.45
N LYS A 11 10.16 56.61 -71.75
CA LYS A 11 10.18 55.55 -70.73
C LYS A 11 11.57 55.01 -70.38
N ILE A 12 12.13 55.35 -69.21
CA ILE A 12 12.98 54.52 -68.31
C ILE A 12 13.18 55.36 -67.03
N ALA A 13 12.33 55.21 -66.01
CA ALA A 13 12.60 55.77 -64.67
C ALA A 13 11.63 55.30 -63.55
N ILE A 14 11.00 54.12 -63.63
CA ILE A 14 10.00 53.71 -62.59
C ILE A 14 10.30 52.36 -61.91
N ALA A 15 11.31 51.60 -62.34
CA ALA A 15 11.54 50.26 -61.77
C ALA A 15 12.52 50.20 -60.56
N SER A 16 13.12 51.31 -60.12
CA SER A 16 14.25 51.27 -59.16
C SER A 16 14.03 51.95 -57.81
N VAL A 17 12.86 52.56 -57.54
CA VAL A 17 12.61 53.24 -56.25
C VAL A 17 11.63 52.49 -55.34
N LEU A 18 10.84 51.54 -55.86
CA LEU A 18 9.87 50.81 -55.04
C LEU A 18 10.49 49.68 -54.18
N SER A 19 11.75 49.32 -54.40
CA SER A 19 12.39 48.20 -53.66
C SER A 19 13.17 48.61 -52.41
N LEU A 20 13.39 49.90 -52.16
CA LEU A 20 14.18 50.40 -51.01
C LEU A 20 13.33 50.87 -49.82
N VAL A 21 12.01 51.00 -49.97
CA VAL A 21 11.10 51.35 -48.85
C VAL A 21 10.63 50.10 -48.09
N PHE A 22 10.75 48.90 -48.66
CA PHE A 22 10.30 47.65 -48.01
C PHE A 22 11.36 46.95 -47.14
N LEU A 23 12.64 47.37 -47.16
CA LEU A 23 13.67 46.72 -46.32
C LEU A 23 13.83 47.33 -44.92
N ASN A 24 13.49 48.61 -44.72
CA ASN A 24 13.57 49.23 -43.38
C ASN A 24 12.35 48.95 -42.49
N GLY A 25 11.24 48.47 -43.06
CA GLY A 25 10.05 48.05 -42.30
C GLY A 25 10.19 46.71 -41.58
N CYS A 26 11.11 45.83 -42.02
CA CYS A 26 11.31 44.53 -41.39
C CYS A 26 12.20 44.59 -40.14
N ALA A 27 13.20 45.48 -40.12
CA ALA A 27 14.16 45.60 -39.00
C ALA A 27 13.53 46.18 -37.71
N MET A 28 12.60 47.13 -37.84
CA MET A 28 11.91 47.73 -36.67
C MET A 28 10.84 46.80 -36.08
N THR A 29 10.29 45.90 -36.90
CA THR A 29 9.24 44.94 -36.49
C THR A 29 9.83 43.73 -35.76
N GLN A 30 11.03 43.27 -36.17
CA GLN A 30 11.75 42.21 -35.44
C GLN A 30 12.27 42.69 -34.06
N ASN A 31 12.72 43.95 -33.94
CA ASN A 31 13.22 44.46 -32.66
C ASN A 31 12.09 44.64 -31.61
N LYS A 32 10.90 45.09 -32.02
CA LYS A 32 9.73 45.15 -31.14
C LYS A 32 9.24 43.78 -30.69
N ALA A 33 9.21 42.79 -31.60
CA ALA A 33 8.84 41.42 -31.27
C ALA A 33 9.85 40.77 -30.31
N ASN A 34 11.15 40.97 -30.53
CA ASN A 34 12.20 40.46 -29.64
C ASN A 34 12.16 41.14 -28.26
N THR A 35 11.91 42.46 -28.21
CA THR A 35 11.74 43.19 -26.95
C THR A 35 10.50 42.70 -26.18
N ALA A 36 9.39 42.44 -26.87
CA ALA A 36 8.18 41.91 -26.26
C ALA A 36 8.37 40.50 -25.67
N ILE A 37 9.13 39.64 -26.35
CA ILE A 37 9.48 38.29 -25.85
C ILE A 37 10.34 38.39 -24.59
N VAL A 38 11.33 39.29 -24.56
CA VAL A 38 12.20 39.50 -23.39
C VAL A 38 11.40 40.05 -22.22
N VAL A 39 10.51 41.03 -22.44
CA VAL A 39 9.63 41.59 -21.39
C VAL A 39 8.67 40.52 -20.86
N GLN A 40 8.13 39.66 -21.73
CA GLN A 40 7.26 38.55 -21.33
C GLN A 40 8.03 37.50 -20.51
N GLN A 41 9.27 37.17 -20.88
CA GLN A 41 10.13 36.29 -20.08
C GLN A 41 10.49 36.90 -18.73
N GLN A 42 10.75 38.21 -18.67
CA GLN A 42 11.03 38.91 -17.42
C GLN A 42 9.85 38.80 -16.44
N ALA A 43 8.63 39.04 -16.93
CA ALA A 43 7.40 38.92 -16.13
C ALA A 43 7.15 37.47 -15.65
N GLN A 44 7.48 36.47 -16.48
CA GLN A 44 7.42 35.07 -16.08
C GLN A 44 8.44 34.73 -14.97
N ILE A 45 9.67 35.24 -15.07
CA ILE A 45 10.71 35.06 -14.05
C ILE A 45 10.29 35.70 -12.73
N GLU A 46 9.72 36.90 -12.75
CA GLU A 46 9.19 37.56 -11.55
C GLU A 46 8.06 36.76 -10.91
N THR A 47 7.16 36.21 -11.73
CA THR A 47 6.07 35.34 -11.24
C THR A 47 6.62 34.08 -10.57
N ILE A 48 7.65 33.45 -11.17
CA ILE A 48 8.31 32.27 -10.60
C ILE A 48 9.02 32.62 -9.28
N LEU A 49 9.68 33.78 -9.20
CA LEU A 49 10.35 34.24 -7.98
C LEU A 49 9.34 34.52 -6.85
N GLN A 50 8.21 35.15 -7.16
CA GLN A 50 7.13 35.36 -6.18
C GLN A 50 6.56 34.04 -5.68
N GLN A 51 6.34 33.07 -6.58
CA GLN A 51 5.86 31.74 -6.20
C GLN A 51 6.85 31.04 -5.26
N GLN A 52 8.16 31.13 -5.54
CA GLN A 52 9.19 30.56 -4.66
C GLN A 52 9.22 31.22 -3.29
N GLN A 53 9.07 32.54 -3.19
CA GLN A 53 8.97 33.23 -1.89
C GLN A 53 7.71 32.83 -1.11
N GLN A 54 6.58 32.62 -1.77
CA GLN A 54 5.36 32.12 -1.12
C GLN A 54 5.52 30.68 -0.60
N ILE A 55 6.19 29.82 -1.35
CA ILE A 55 6.49 28.45 -0.90
C ILE A 55 7.42 28.49 0.33
N LEU A 56 8.46 29.33 0.30
CA LEU A 56 9.41 29.45 1.41
C LEU A 56 8.73 29.92 2.70
N THR A 57 7.88 30.95 2.61
CA THR A 57 7.12 31.47 3.76
C THR A 57 6.09 30.46 4.28
N THR A 58 5.48 29.68 3.40
CA THR A 58 4.58 28.58 3.79
C THR A 58 5.34 27.47 4.53
N LEU A 59 6.52 27.08 4.05
CA LEU A 59 7.36 26.07 4.70
C LEU A 59 7.92 26.57 6.04
N GLN A 60 8.26 27.85 6.16
CA GLN A 60 8.75 28.46 7.40
C GLN A 60 7.66 28.66 8.46
N SER A 61 6.39 28.78 8.07
CA SER A 61 5.25 28.92 9.01
C SER A 61 4.59 27.59 9.41
N GLN A 62 5.03 26.47 8.83
CA GLN A 62 4.60 25.13 9.27
C GLN A 62 5.04 24.76 10.69
N PRO A 63 6.31 24.99 11.13
CA PRO A 63 6.77 24.66 12.48
C PRO A 63 5.97 25.34 13.58
N ASP A 64 5.57 26.60 13.38
CA ASP A 64 4.77 27.35 14.34
C ASP A 64 3.37 26.76 14.51
N LYS A 65 2.74 26.31 13.41
CA LYS A 65 1.44 25.62 13.44
C LYS A 65 1.53 24.27 14.15
N PHE A 66 2.63 23.53 13.97
CA PHE A 66 2.86 22.30 14.71
C PHE A 66 3.08 22.58 16.20
N SER A 67 3.81 23.64 16.56
CA SER A 67 3.99 24.04 17.97
C SER A 67 2.67 24.41 18.65
N GLU A 68 1.77 25.12 17.96
CA GLU A 68 0.43 25.41 18.50
C GLU A 68 -0.42 24.14 18.65
N GLN A 69 -0.31 23.21 17.69
CA GLN A 69 -0.98 21.91 17.78
C GLN A 69 -0.43 21.05 18.93
N ASP A 70 0.88 21.04 19.14
CA ASP A 70 1.53 20.32 20.25
C ASP A 70 1.09 20.89 21.60
N LYS A 71 1.00 22.21 21.73
CA LYS A 71 0.44 22.87 22.93
C LYS A 71 -1.04 22.55 23.13
N ALA A 72 -1.82 22.43 22.06
CA ALA A 72 -3.22 22.03 22.14
C ALA A 72 -3.35 20.56 22.57
N ILE A 73 -2.51 19.66 22.05
CA ILE A 73 -2.44 18.26 22.43
C ILE A 73 -2.04 18.13 23.90
N GLU A 74 -1.05 18.90 24.37
CA GLU A 74 -0.63 18.92 25.77
C GLU A 74 -1.76 19.37 26.69
N LYS A 75 -2.50 20.42 26.30
CA LYS A 75 -3.68 20.90 27.06
C LYS A 75 -4.82 19.88 27.09
N LEU A 76 -5.10 19.22 25.98
CA LEU A 76 -6.11 18.16 25.89
C LEU A 76 -5.70 16.92 26.71
N THR A 77 -4.40 16.59 26.71
CA THR A 77 -3.84 15.48 27.49
C THR A 77 -3.90 15.77 28.99
N ALA A 78 -3.59 16.99 29.42
CA ALA A 78 -3.75 17.43 30.81
C ALA A 78 -5.22 17.39 31.25
N GLN A 79 -6.16 17.77 30.39
CA GLN A 79 -7.61 17.64 30.67
C GLN A 79 -8.07 16.18 30.75
N LEU A 80 -7.47 15.27 29.98
CA LEU A 80 -7.72 13.83 30.05
C LEU A 80 -7.15 13.20 31.34
N ASP A 81 -6.00 13.66 31.80
CA ASP A 81 -5.40 13.21 33.07
C ASP A 81 -6.22 13.65 34.29
N ASP A 82 -6.75 14.88 34.29
CA ASP A 82 -7.65 15.37 35.35
C ASP A 82 -8.98 14.59 35.40
N LEU A 83 -9.50 14.14 34.25
CA LEU A 83 -10.69 13.26 34.19
C LEU A 83 -10.36 11.81 34.58
N SER A 84 -9.14 11.33 34.31
CA SER A 84 -8.70 9.98 34.67
C SER A 84 -8.40 9.82 36.17
N THR A 85 -8.05 10.93 36.85
CA THR A 85 -7.76 10.94 38.29
C THR A 85 -9.02 10.75 39.15
N ALA A 86 -10.22 10.99 38.60
CA ALA A 86 -11.49 10.64 39.24
C ALA A 86 -11.91 9.16 39.08
N THR A 87 -11.16 8.34 38.33
CA THR A 87 -11.48 6.90 38.17
C THR A 87 -10.22 6.02 38.13
N GLN A 88 -9.32 6.15 39.10
CA GLN A 88 -8.34 5.09 39.39
C GLN A 88 -9.03 3.94 40.14
N VAL A 89 -9.97 3.25 39.47
CA VAL A 89 -10.36 1.91 39.88
C VAL A 89 -9.19 1.01 39.50
N LYS A 90 -8.40 0.65 40.50
CA LYS A 90 -7.45 -0.46 40.47
C LYS A 90 -8.17 -1.64 39.80
N LYS A 91 -7.83 -1.97 38.55
CA LYS A 91 -8.44 -3.08 37.81
C LYS A 91 -7.94 -4.40 38.39
N THR A 92 -8.39 -4.73 39.59
CA THR A 92 -8.37 -6.10 40.08
C THR A 92 -9.23 -6.89 39.11
N ALA A 93 -8.68 -7.93 38.48
CA ALA A 93 -9.47 -8.85 37.68
C ALA A 93 -10.73 -9.24 38.47
N PRO A 94 -11.93 -9.23 37.85
CA PRO A 94 -13.13 -9.61 38.58
C PRO A 94 -12.92 -10.98 39.20
N ILE A 95 -13.12 -11.09 40.51
CA ILE A 95 -13.17 -12.38 41.19
C ILE A 95 -14.43 -13.06 40.67
N VAL A 96 -14.28 -13.89 39.64
CA VAL A 96 -15.35 -14.72 39.11
C VAL A 96 -15.54 -15.85 40.10
N VAL A 97 -16.58 -15.77 40.93
CA VAL A 97 -17.04 -16.92 41.70
C VAL A 97 -17.79 -17.82 40.72
N PRO A 98 -17.28 -19.02 40.38
CA PRO A 98 -17.94 -19.88 39.42
C PRO A 98 -19.26 -20.37 40.01
N VAL A 99 -20.37 -20.02 39.38
CA VAL A 99 -21.64 -20.71 39.61
C VAL A 99 -21.54 -22.07 38.94
N THR A 100 -21.52 -23.14 39.74
CA THR A 100 -21.48 -24.53 39.26
C THR A 100 -22.83 -24.93 38.67
N THR A 101 -23.11 -24.44 37.47
CA THR A 101 -24.12 -25.06 36.60
C THR A 101 -23.52 -26.33 36.01
N LYS A 102 -24.21 -27.46 36.16
CA LYS A 102 -23.83 -28.74 35.54
C LYS A 102 -24.10 -28.67 34.04
N THR A 103 -23.29 -27.94 33.31
CA THR A 103 -23.29 -27.93 31.85
C THR A 103 -22.46 -29.10 31.37
N ASN A 104 -23.00 -29.93 30.48
CA ASN A 104 -22.26 -31.06 29.90
C ASN A 104 -21.26 -30.52 28.87
N ASN A 105 -20.09 -30.13 29.37
CA ASN A 105 -18.97 -29.56 28.61
C ASN A 105 -17.99 -30.67 28.21
N ASP A 106 -18.46 -31.65 27.43
CA ASP A 106 -17.58 -32.67 26.86
C ASP A 106 -16.75 -32.05 25.71
N TYR A 107 -15.50 -31.76 26.04
CA TYR A 107 -14.50 -31.21 25.12
C TYR A 107 -13.44 -32.22 24.74
N THR A 108 -13.61 -33.50 25.09
CA THR A 108 -12.56 -34.53 24.98
C THR A 108 -12.06 -34.73 23.55
N ASN A 109 -12.85 -34.36 22.54
CA ASN A 109 -12.47 -34.46 21.12
C ASN A 109 -11.92 -33.15 20.52
N LYS A 110 -11.71 -32.10 21.32
CA LYS A 110 -11.19 -30.81 20.86
C LYS A 110 -9.75 -30.61 21.31
N VAL A 111 -8.93 -30.07 20.41
CA VAL A 111 -7.55 -29.68 20.70
C VAL A 111 -7.55 -28.34 21.43
N LEU A 112 -6.74 -28.24 22.49
CA LEU A 112 -6.48 -26.96 23.14
C LEU A 112 -5.45 -26.18 22.31
N LEU A 113 -5.79 -24.96 21.92
CA LEU A 113 -4.91 -24.01 21.23
C LEU A 113 -4.69 -22.79 22.11
N GLY A 114 -3.50 -22.21 22.03
CA GLY A 114 -3.20 -20.88 22.58
C GLY A 114 -3.75 -19.76 21.69
N GLN A 115 -3.55 -18.51 22.11
CA GLN A 115 -3.81 -17.34 21.26
C GLN A 115 -2.84 -17.28 20.07
N GLU A 116 -1.67 -17.89 20.16
CA GLU A 116 -0.69 -17.99 19.07
C GLU A 116 -0.31 -19.45 18.86
N GLU A 117 -0.13 -19.86 17.60
CA GLU A 117 0.24 -21.24 17.26
C GLU A 117 1.18 -21.31 16.06
N TRP A 118 1.91 -22.42 15.97
CA TRP A 118 2.73 -22.75 14.79
C TRP A 118 1.87 -23.43 13.73
N VAL A 119 1.87 -22.90 12.51
CA VAL A 119 1.25 -23.53 11.35
C VAL A 119 2.34 -24.00 10.40
N TRP A 120 2.30 -25.27 10.04
CA TRP A 120 3.23 -25.91 9.13
C TRP A 120 2.63 -26.05 7.74
N PHE A 121 3.40 -25.68 6.72
CA PHE A 121 3.09 -25.99 5.33
C PHE A 121 4.05 -27.07 4.83
N GLU A 122 3.51 -28.24 4.52
CA GLU A 122 4.31 -29.38 4.04
C GLU A 122 5.01 -29.06 2.72
N GLU A 123 4.37 -28.36 1.80
CA GLU A 123 4.99 -27.96 0.52
C GLU A 123 6.20 -27.05 0.70
N LEU A 124 6.18 -26.20 1.75
CA LEU A 124 7.25 -25.24 2.02
C LEU A 124 8.30 -25.75 3.01
N GLN A 125 8.03 -26.86 3.69
CA GLN A 125 8.86 -27.42 4.76
C GLN A 125 9.25 -26.37 5.82
N THR A 126 8.31 -25.50 6.20
CA THR A 126 8.56 -24.45 7.20
C THR A 126 7.33 -24.16 8.06
N ASN A 127 7.59 -23.63 9.27
CA ASN A 127 6.55 -23.17 10.18
C ASN A 127 6.37 -21.66 10.07
N PHE A 128 5.12 -21.21 10.14
CA PHE A 128 4.76 -19.82 10.27
C PHE A 128 4.08 -19.58 11.61
N LYS A 129 4.34 -18.40 12.19
CA LYS A 129 3.57 -17.93 13.33
C LYS A 129 2.15 -17.60 12.89
N SER A 130 1.18 -18.00 13.67
CA SER A 130 -0.22 -17.68 13.46
C SER A 130 -0.83 -17.08 14.72
N ARG A 131 -1.86 -16.25 14.52
CA ARG A 131 -2.75 -15.78 15.59
C ARG A 131 -4.08 -16.51 15.45
N VAL A 132 -4.55 -17.10 16.54
CA VAL A 132 -5.88 -17.68 16.63
C VAL A 132 -6.88 -16.54 16.83
N ASP A 133 -7.74 -16.30 15.84
CA ASP A 133 -8.63 -15.15 15.78
C ASP A 133 -10.10 -15.59 15.77
N THR A 134 -10.70 -15.66 16.96
CA THR A 134 -12.12 -16.01 17.13
C THR A 134 -13.06 -14.91 16.62
N GLY A 135 -12.55 -13.71 16.31
CA GLY A 135 -13.29 -12.59 15.72
C GLY A 135 -13.51 -12.74 14.22
N ALA A 136 -12.59 -13.39 13.51
CA ALA A 136 -12.65 -13.61 12.07
C ALA A 136 -13.47 -14.87 11.71
N THR A 137 -14.33 -14.78 10.69
CA THR A 137 -15.02 -15.97 10.16
C THR A 137 -14.05 -16.88 9.40
N THR A 138 -13.32 -16.32 8.44
CA THR A 138 -12.41 -17.07 7.55
C THR A 138 -10.96 -16.75 7.89
N SER A 139 -10.10 -17.75 7.80
CA SER A 139 -8.65 -17.59 7.96
C SER A 139 -8.07 -16.69 6.87
N SER A 140 -6.88 -16.15 7.11
CA SER A 140 -6.22 -15.24 6.15
C SER A 140 -4.71 -15.37 6.16
N LEU A 141 -4.11 -15.17 4.98
CA LEU A 141 -2.67 -15.17 4.78
C LEU A 141 -2.19 -13.79 4.35
N ASN A 142 -1.07 -13.38 4.93
CA ASN A 142 -0.24 -12.33 4.39
C ASN A 142 0.39 -12.84 3.10
N ALA A 143 -0.01 -12.25 1.98
CA ALA A 143 0.43 -12.62 0.65
C ALA A 143 0.79 -11.36 -0.13
N THR A 144 1.99 -11.32 -0.69
CA THR A 144 2.47 -10.22 -1.54
C THR A 144 2.55 -10.68 -3.00
N GLU A 145 2.66 -9.72 -3.92
CA GLU A 145 2.77 -9.99 -5.37
C GLU A 145 1.67 -10.92 -5.89
N ILE A 146 0.43 -10.68 -5.45
CA ILE A 146 -0.73 -11.50 -5.81
C ILE A 146 -1.09 -11.25 -7.28
N VAL A 147 -0.85 -12.25 -8.14
CA VAL A 147 -1.12 -12.20 -9.58
C VAL A 147 -2.06 -13.33 -9.97
N LYS A 148 -3.23 -12.98 -10.53
CA LYS A 148 -4.16 -13.95 -11.10
C LYS A 148 -3.66 -14.42 -12.46
N PHE A 149 -3.78 -15.71 -12.74
CA PHE A 149 -3.51 -16.29 -14.06
C PHE A 149 -4.47 -17.45 -14.35
N GLU A 150 -4.47 -17.93 -15.59
CA GLU A 150 -5.26 -19.09 -16.01
C GLU A 150 -4.33 -20.30 -16.22
N ARG A 151 -4.75 -21.47 -15.74
CA ARG A 151 -4.09 -22.76 -16.00
C ARG A 151 -5.18 -23.81 -16.24
N ASP A 152 -5.12 -24.47 -17.39
CA ASP A 152 -6.07 -25.50 -17.83
C ASP A 152 -7.54 -25.05 -17.75
N GLY A 153 -7.81 -23.80 -18.15
CA GLY A 153 -9.16 -23.20 -18.12
C GLY A 153 -9.70 -22.88 -16.72
N LYS A 154 -8.85 -22.96 -15.68
CA LYS A 154 -9.21 -22.61 -14.29
C LYS A 154 -8.49 -21.36 -13.85
N ASP A 155 -9.14 -20.59 -12.98
CA ASP A 155 -8.54 -19.43 -12.32
C ASP A 155 -7.55 -19.88 -11.24
N TRP A 156 -6.32 -19.39 -11.34
CA TRP A 156 -5.25 -19.58 -10.36
C TRP A 156 -4.73 -18.24 -9.88
N VAL A 157 -4.02 -18.27 -8.76
CA VAL A 157 -3.31 -17.11 -8.23
C VAL A 157 -1.90 -17.51 -7.81
N LYS A 158 -0.93 -16.70 -8.21
CA LYS A 158 0.45 -16.76 -7.75
C LYS A 158 0.67 -15.67 -6.71
N PHE A 159 1.38 -15.98 -5.64
CA PHE A 159 1.65 -15.04 -4.55
C PHE A 159 2.87 -15.49 -3.75
N ASN A 160 3.41 -14.57 -2.95
CA ASN A 160 4.53 -14.84 -2.08
C ASN A 160 4.09 -14.84 -0.61
N LEU A 161 4.48 -15.89 0.12
CA LEU A 161 4.45 -15.92 1.59
C LEU A 161 5.81 -15.51 2.14
N SER A 162 5.82 -14.84 3.29
CA SER A 162 7.06 -14.53 3.99
C SER A 162 6.89 -14.57 5.50
N HIS A 163 7.98 -14.86 6.19
CA HIS A 163 8.07 -14.66 7.62
C HIS A 163 8.05 -13.16 7.95
N LYS A 164 7.67 -12.81 9.18
CA LYS A 164 7.50 -11.40 9.59
C LYS A 164 8.79 -10.57 9.44
N ASP A 165 9.92 -11.22 9.68
CA ASP A 165 11.27 -10.66 9.58
C ASP A 165 11.78 -10.55 8.13
N GLY A 166 11.03 -11.06 7.15
CA GLY A 166 11.44 -11.09 5.75
C GLY A 166 12.63 -12.03 5.48
N SER A 167 12.96 -12.92 6.42
CA SER A 167 14.11 -13.84 6.31
C SER A 167 14.03 -14.77 5.10
N ALA A 168 12.82 -15.12 4.68
CA ALA A 168 12.55 -15.97 3.53
C ALA A 168 11.27 -15.56 2.82
N VAL A 169 11.26 -15.76 1.50
CA VAL A 169 10.13 -15.55 0.60
C VAL A 169 9.82 -16.88 -0.09
N PHE A 170 8.58 -17.32 0.01
CA PHE A 170 8.08 -18.59 -0.49
C PHE A 170 7.05 -18.34 -1.58
N PRO A 171 7.40 -18.50 -2.87
CA PRO A 171 6.42 -18.38 -3.94
C PRO A 171 5.47 -19.57 -3.91
N MET A 172 4.18 -19.30 -4.01
CA MET A 172 3.12 -20.31 -4.07
C MET A 172 2.15 -20.03 -5.21
N GLU A 173 1.50 -21.10 -5.65
CA GLU A 173 0.42 -21.04 -6.62
C GLU A 173 -0.73 -21.91 -6.15
N ALA A 174 -1.95 -21.40 -6.21
CA ALA A 174 -3.12 -22.16 -5.81
C ALA A 174 -4.34 -21.82 -6.69
N PRO A 175 -5.25 -22.78 -6.90
CA PRO A 175 -6.52 -22.51 -7.57
C PRO A 175 -7.37 -21.54 -6.74
N VAL A 176 -8.04 -20.62 -7.42
CA VAL A 176 -8.97 -19.69 -6.78
C VAL A 176 -10.29 -20.41 -6.51
N VAL A 177 -10.64 -20.57 -5.23
CA VAL A 177 -11.92 -21.17 -4.81
C VAL A 177 -13.07 -20.18 -5.06
N ARG A 178 -12.86 -18.92 -4.67
CA ARG A 178 -13.80 -17.81 -4.90
C ARG A 178 -13.12 -16.47 -4.75
N THR A 179 -13.79 -15.42 -5.21
CA THR A 179 -13.38 -14.02 -4.96
C THR A 179 -14.41 -13.36 -4.05
N ILE A 180 -13.95 -12.77 -2.95
CA ILE A 180 -14.82 -12.04 -2.02
C ILE A 180 -14.64 -10.55 -2.17
N LYS A 181 -15.74 -9.80 -2.03
CA LYS A 181 -15.76 -8.34 -2.06
C LYS A 181 -15.69 -7.81 -0.62
N ILE A 182 -14.60 -7.15 -0.27
CA ILE A 182 -14.42 -6.52 1.04
C ILE A 182 -15.05 -5.13 0.98
N ARG A 183 -16.10 -4.93 1.79
CA ARG A 183 -16.67 -3.60 1.99
C ARG A 183 -15.68 -2.78 2.83
N GLN A 184 -15.05 -1.79 2.22
CA GLN A 184 -14.34 -0.75 2.95
C GLN A 184 -15.29 0.44 3.10
N THR A 185 -15.40 0.98 4.32
CA THR A 185 -16.27 2.11 4.65
C THR A 185 -15.87 3.41 3.93
N ASN A 186 -14.62 3.51 3.44
CA ASN A 186 -14.04 4.73 2.90
C ASN A 186 -13.45 4.60 1.48
N ALA A 187 -13.73 3.52 0.73
CA ALA A 187 -13.19 3.32 -0.61
C ALA A 187 -14.31 3.23 -1.67
N THR A 188 -14.17 3.99 -2.75
CA THR A 188 -15.11 4.05 -3.88
C THR A 188 -15.25 2.68 -4.56
N ASP A 189 -14.17 1.90 -4.57
CA ASP A 189 -14.16 0.52 -5.05
C ASP A 189 -13.97 -0.46 -3.91
N ALA A 190 -14.76 -1.54 -3.93
CA ALA A 190 -14.59 -2.58 -2.96
C ALA A 190 -13.38 -3.44 -3.31
N LEU A 191 -12.46 -3.56 -2.34
CA LEU A 191 -11.28 -4.39 -2.44
C LEU A 191 -11.69 -5.86 -2.63
N ARG A 192 -11.28 -6.48 -3.74
CA ARG A 192 -11.50 -7.91 -3.97
C ARG A 192 -10.35 -8.71 -3.39
N ARG A 193 -10.66 -9.85 -2.75
CA ARG A 193 -9.67 -10.80 -2.25
C ARG A 193 -9.94 -12.18 -2.82
N TYR A 194 -8.89 -12.85 -3.29
CA TYR A 194 -8.96 -14.24 -3.67
C TYR A 194 -9.00 -15.12 -2.43
N VAL A 195 -9.76 -16.20 -2.50
CA VAL A 195 -9.78 -17.27 -1.52
C VAL A 195 -9.15 -18.49 -2.16
N VAL A 196 -8.16 -19.07 -1.48
CA VAL A 196 -7.48 -20.31 -1.88
C VAL A 196 -7.68 -21.35 -0.78
N ASN A 197 -7.64 -22.63 -1.14
CA ASN A 197 -7.63 -23.73 -0.17
C ASN A 197 -6.21 -24.28 -0.10
N LEU A 198 -5.65 -24.40 1.10
CA LEU A 198 -4.28 -24.86 1.30
C LEU A 198 -4.23 -25.90 2.43
N PRO A 199 -3.45 -26.99 2.26
CA PRO A 199 -3.20 -27.93 3.34
C PRO A 199 -2.29 -27.30 4.38
N ILE A 200 -2.70 -27.42 5.65
CA ILE A 200 -1.89 -26.98 6.79
C ILE A 200 -1.86 -28.05 7.87
N GLU A 201 -0.77 -28.04 8.63
CA GLU A 201 -0.63 -28.83 9.85
C GLU A 201 -0.45 -27.93 11.07
N LEU A 202 -1.10 -28.29 12.18
CA LEU A 202 -1.00 -27.61 13.47
C LEU A 202 -1.08 -28.67 14.57
N GLY A 203 0.05 -28.98 15.21
CA GLY A 203 0.14 -30.12 16.11
C GLY A 203 -0.22 -31.42 15.39
N ASP A 204 -1.25 -32.11 15.88
CA ASP A 204 -1.79 -33.34 15.28
C ASP A 204 -2.93 -33.08 14.26
N ILE A 205 -3.33 -31.81 14.08
CA ILE A 205 -4.36 -31.45 13.10
C ILE A 205 -3.70 -31.33 11.72
N ASN A 206 -4.23 -32.08 10.75
CA ASN A 206 -3.90 -31.94 9.33
C ASN A 206 -5.20 -31.72 8.56
N THR A 207 -5.37 -30.55 7.95
CA THR A 207 -6.60 -30.19 7.25
C THR A 207 -6.36 -29.19 6.12
N GLU A 208 -7.24 -29.24 5.13
CA GLU A 208 -7.38 -28.20 4.13
C GLU A 208 -8.09 -26.99 4.75
N THR A 209 -7.51 -25.80 4.59
CA THR A 209 -8.07 -24.55 5.13
C THR A 209 -8.19 -23.49 4.05
N GLU A 210 -9.35 -22.84 4.02
CA GLU A 210 -9.57 -21.69 3.16
C GLU A 210 -8.93 -20.43 3.74
N PHE A 211 -8.12 -19.76 2.93
CA PHE A 211 -7.47 -18.51 3.27
C PHE A 211 -7.85 -17.39 2.31
N THR A 212 -8.25 -16.25 2.87
CA THR A 212 -8.32 -15.00 2.09
C THR A 212 -6.90 -14.44 1.93
N LEU A 213 -6.49 -14.15 0.70
CA LEU A 213 -5.20 -13.53 0.41
C LEU A 213 -5.29 -12.00 0.55
N ALA A 214 -4.33 -11.42 1.26
CA ALA A 214 -4.21 -9.96 1.37
C ALA A 214 -2.76 -9.58 1.69
N ASP A 215 -2.30 -8.45 1.16
CA ASP A 215 -1.06 -7.84 1.63
C ASP A 215 -1.29 -7.28 3.04
N ARG A 216 -0.66 -7.93 4.01
CA ARG A 216 -0.67 -7.59 5.43
C ARG A 216 0.74 -7.51 5.97
N SER A 217 1.70 -7.09 5.14
CA SER A 217 3.12 -6.94 5.48
C SER A 217 3.39 -6.15 6.77
N ARG A 218 2.48 -5.23 7.12
CA ARG A 218 2.53 -4.44 8.37
C ARG A 218 2.06 -5.18 9.63
N MET A 219 1.36 -6.30 9.50
CA MET A 219 0.89 -7.10 10.65
C MET A 219 2.01 -7.99 11.19
N ILE A 220 1.91 -8.38 12.47
CA ILE A 220 2.90 -9.22 13.16
C ILE A 220 2.78 -10.69 12.73
N PHE A 221 1.55 -11.18 12.60
CA PHE A 221 1.29 -12.58 12.24
C PHE A 221 1.02 -12.70 10.75
N PRO A 222 1.81 -13.49 10.00
CA PRO A 222 1.53 -13.76 8.60
C PRO A 222 0.26 -14.59 8.39
N ILE A 223 -0.25 -15.26 9.44
CA ILE A 223 -1.43 -16.13 9.37
C ILE A 223 -2.40 -15.75 10.47
N LEU A 224 -3.68 -15.59 10.12
CA LEU A 224 -4.77 -15.60 11.10
C LEU A 224 -5.64 -16.84 10.88
N LEU A 225 -5.90 -17.58 11.95
CA LEU A 225 -6.78 -18.75 11.94
C LEU A 225 -8.16 -18.32 12.42
N GLY A 226 -9.13 -18.32 11.51
CA GLY A 226 -10.51 -17.89 11.79
C GLY A 226 -11.40 -19.02 12.32
N ARG A 227 -12.64 -18.67 12.67
CA ARG A 227 -13.64 -19.59 13.20
C ARG A 227 -13.93 -20.79 12.30
N THR A 228 -13.90 -20.66 10.97
CA THR A 228 -14.13 -21.80 10.07
C THR A 228 -13.09 -22.91 10.27
N PHE A 229 -11.83 -22.56 10.53
CA PHE A 229 -10.81 -23.54 10.92
C PHE A 229 -11.09 -24.08 12.32
N LEU A 230 -11.34 -23.21 13.30
CA LEU A 230 -11.46 -23.60 14.72
C LEU A 230 -12.72 -24.41 15.05
N LYS A 231 -13.77 -24.25 14.24
CA LYS A 231 -15.07 -24.88 14.46
C LYS A 231 -14.89 -26.39 14.53
N ASP A 232 -15.52 -26.99 15.53
CA ASP A 232 -15.56 -28.44 15.75
C ASP A 232 -14.21 -29.10 16.11
N ILE A 233 -13.06 -28.44 15.92
CA ILE A 233 -11.73 -29.02 16.18
C ILE A 233 -11.02 -28.50 17.43
N ALA A 234 -11.30 -27.27 17.89
CA ALA A 234 -10.46 -26.63 18.90
C ALA A 234 -11.21 -25.83 19.98
N ILE A 235 -10.51 -25.63 21.10
CA ILE A 235 -10.81 -24.64 22.16
C ILE A 235 -9.60 -23.71 22.26
N VAL A 236 -9.85 -22.43 22.47
CA VAL A 236 -8.81 -21.41 22.55
C VAL A 236 -8.65 -20.93 23.98
N ASP A 237 -7.48 -21.18 24.57
CA ASP A 237 -7.05 -20.53 25.81
C ASP A 237 -6.19 -19.32 25.46
N VAL A 238 -6.75 -18.13 25.64
CA VAL A 238 -6.09 -16.87 25.31
C VAL A 238 -4.93 -16.52 26.25
N ALA A 239 -4.79 -17.21 27.38
CA ALA A 239 -3.67 -17.03 28.30
C ALA A 239 -2.42 -17.82 27.88
N GLN A 240 -2.55 -18.74 26.93
CA GLN A 240 -1.47 -19.62 26.49
C GLN A 240 -1.01 -19.28 25.06
N GLU A 241 0.22 -19.65 24.73
CA GLU A 241 0.81 -19.49 23.40
C GLU A 241 1.60 -20.75 23.05
N TYR A 242 1.58 -21.13 21.76
CA TYR A 242 2.32 -22.25 21.20
C TYR A 242 2.10 -23.55 21.99
N THR A 243 0.83 -23.88 22.25
CA THR A 243 0.46 -25.08 23.01
C THR A 243 0.72 -26.34 22.20
N GLN A 244 0.78 -26.22 20.88
CA GLN A 244 1.07 -27.31 19.97
C GLN A 244 2.56 -27.31 19.56
N PRO A 245 3.17 -28.50 19.38
CA PRO A 245 4.58 -28.60 19.08
C PRO A 245 4.91 -28.03 17.71
N LYS A 246 6.01 -27.28 17.63
CA LYS A 246 6.58 -26.82 16.37
C LYS A 246 7.12 -28.01 15.57
N LYS A 247 6.74 -28.16 14.30
CA LYS A 247 7.30 -29.19 13.42
C LYS A 247 8.77 -28.91 13.14
N GLN A 248 9.58 -29.97 13.11
CA GLN A 248 10.97 -29.89 12.68
C GLN A 248 11.04 -30.22 11.19
N ALA A 249 11.66 -29.35 10.40
CA ALA A 249 11.92 -29.66 8.99
C ALA A 249 12.84 -30.89 8.92
N THR A 250 12.38 -31.96 8.29
CA THR A 250 13.23 -33.11 8.02
C THR A 250 14.36 -32.68 7.07
N ALA A 251 15.61 -32.82 7.49
CA ALA A 251 16.81 -32.32 6.79
C ALA A 251 17.12 -33.01 5.44
N ASN A 252 16.14 -33.62 4.77
CA ASN A 252 16.33 -34.36 3.53
C ASN A 252 15.23 -34.08 2.50
N LYS A 253 15.30 -32.92 1.84
CA LYS A 253 15.04 -32.74 0.39
C LYS A 253 15.32 -31.28 -0.03
N LYS A 254 16.33 -31.15 -0.90
CA LYS A 254 16.81 -29.97 -1.65
C LYS A 254 16.01 -28.67 -1.50
N GLN A 255 16.58 -27.74 -0.74
CA GLN A 255 16.19 -26.34 -0.69
C GLN A 255 16.43 -25.68 -2.07
N PRO A 256 15.48 -24.88 -2.60
CA PRO A 256 15.67 -24.18 -3.86
C PRO A 256 16.79 -23.14 -3.73
N THR A 257 17.73 -23.20 -4.66
CA THR A 257 18.93 -22.38 -4.75
C THR A 257 18.59 -20.90 -4.87
N SER A 258 19.22 -20.08 -4.02
CA SER A 258 19.24 -18.63 -4.15
C SER A 258 19.82 -18.23 -5.51
N ALA A 259 19.06 -17.42 -6.26
CA ALA A 259 19.53 -16.81 -7.50
C ALA A 259 20.71 -15.88 -7.21
N LYS A 260 21.91 -16.30 -7.61
CA LYS A 260 23.09 -15.44 -7.63
C LYS A 260 22.90 -14.37 -8.70
N LYS A 261 22.88 -13.12 -8.25
CA LYS A 261 22.92 -11.90 -9.05
C LYS A 261 24.18 -11.92 -9.92
N GLY A 262 24.01 -12.09 -11.23
CA GLY A 262 25.09 -11.98 -12.20
C GLY A 262 25.49 -10.51 -12.36
N ALA A 263 26.74 -10.21 -12.08
CA ALA A 263 27.45 -9.03 -12.54
C ALA A 263 28.57 -9.52 -13.45
N ASN A 264 28.38 -9.41 -14.76
CA ASN A 264 29.35 -8.89 -15.73
C ASN A 264 28.67 -8.76 -17.10
#